data_AF-A0A9E7MYK5-F1
#
_entry.id   AF-A0A9E7MYK5-F1
#
_cell.length_a   1.000
_cell.length_b   1.000
_cell.length_c   1.000
_cell.angle_alpha   90.00
_cell.angle_beta   90.00
_cell.angle_gamma   90.00
#
_symmetry.space_group_name_H-M   'P 1'
#
loop_
_entity.id
_entity.type
_entity.pdbx_description
1 polymer ?
#
loop_
_entity_poly.entity_id
_entity_poly.type
_entity_poly.pdbx_seq_one_letter_code
_entity_poly.pdbx_strand_id
1 'polypeptide(L)'
;MKKAQGSLEYSAMIALILVIILVAVFYFGEGVVPKAIQSSKQNEILQYQNSVEVIKSNYEATESWNFLKNETISCSNSQCTFNGETKSIDDSTFSYSDTLENAYNKCIYENDLDSCKAIVYVLGD
;
A
#
# COMPACT_ATOMS: atom_id res chain seq x y z
N MET A 1 -47.49 41.24 11.49
CA MET A 1 -46.34 40.47 10.95
C MET A 1 -45.03 41.21 11.31
N LYS A 2 -44.48 41.00 12.52
CA LYS A 2 -43.22 41.64 12.99
C LYS A 2 -42.38 40.73 13.92
N LYS A 3 -42.57 39.41 13.85
CA LYS A 3 -41.81 38.44 14.67
C LYS A 3 -40.89 37.52 13.86
N ALA A 4 -40.99 37.52 12.53
CA ALA A 4 -40.18 36.67 11.66
C ALA A 4 -38.87 37.33 11.18
N GLN A 5 -38.74 38.66 11.33
CA GLN A 5 -37.64 39.41 10.71
C GLN A 5 -36.32 39.28 11.49
N GLY A 6 -36.36 39.26 12.83
CA GLY A 6 -35.15 39.08 13.66
C GLY A 6 -34.61 37.64 13.70
N SER A 7 -35.48 36.64 13.51
CA SER A 7 -35.06 35.23 13.40
C SER A 7 -34.35 34.95 12.08
N LEU A 8 -34.74 35.65 11.02
CA LEU A 8 -34.15 35.48 9.69
C LEU A 8 -32.70 35.96 9.67
N GLU A 9 -32.43 37.12 10.26
CA GLU A 9 -31.08 37.69 10.34
C GLU A 9 -30.13 36.82 11.19
N TYR A 10 -30.61 36.27 12.30
CA TYR A 10 -29.82 35.38 13.15
C TYR A 10 -29.51 34.06 12.45
N SER A 11 -30.48 33.48 11.74
CA SER A 11 -30.28 32.25 10.96
C SER A 11 -29.34 32.46 9.78
N ALA A 12 -29.40 33.65 9.15
CA ALA A 12 -28.52 34.01 8.04
C ALA A 12 -27.07 34.17 8.51
N MET A 13 -26.82 34.81 9.67
CA MET A 13 -25.47 34.93 10.22
C MET A 13 -24.86 33.56 10.57
N ILE A 14 -25.63 32.66 11.19
CA ILE A 14 -25.16 31.32 11.53
C ILE A 14 -24.86 30.51 10.25
N ALA A 15 -25.73 30.60 9.24
CA ALA A 15 -25.50 29.94 7.96
C ALA A 15 -24.22 30.45 7.27
N LEU A 16 -23.96 31.75 7.32
CA LEU A 16 -22.78 32.36 6.71
C LEU A 16 -21.49 31.91 7.42
N ILE A 17 -21.51 31.81 8.75
CA ILE A 17 -20.40 31.27 9.54
C ILE A 17 -20.12 29.80 9.16
N LEU A 18 -21.16 28.97 9.03
CA LEU A 18 -21.01 27.57 8.63
C LEU A 18 -20.44 27.41 7.22
N VAL A 19 -20.87 28.27 6.28
CA VAL A 19 -20.33 28.28 4.91
C VAL A 19 -18.86 28.68 4.91
N ILE A 20 -18.46 29.68 5.71
CA ILE A 20 -17.05 30.09 5.83
C ILE A 20 -16.20 28.95 6.42
N ILE A 21 -16.69 28.26 7.46
CA ILE A 21 -16.00 27.10 8.04
C ILE A 21 -15.86 25.99 7.00
N LEU A 22 -16.92 25.69 6.23
CA LEU A 22 -16.85 24.71 5.14
C LEU A 22 -15.83 25.11 4.09
N VAL A 23 -15.87 26.34 3.58
CA VAL A 23 -14.91 26.82 2.58
C VAL A 23 -13.49 26.81 3.13
N ALA A 24 -13.27 27.20 4.39
CA ALA A 24 -11.95 27.12 5.02
C ALA A 24 -11.47 25.66 5.16
N VAL A 25 -12.34 24.74 5.55
CA VAL A 25 -12.01 23.31 5.61
C VAL A 25 -11.72 22.73 4.23
N PHE A 26 -12.41 23.17 3.17
CA PHE A 26 -12.14 22.71 1.80
C PHE A 26 -10.94 23.40 1.13
N TYR A 27 -10.67 24.68 1.47
CA TYR A 27 -9.60 25.50 0.89
C TYR A 27 -8.25 25.25 1.58
N PHE A 28 -8.24 25.14 2.92
CA PHE A 28 -7.05 24.73 3.68
C PHE A 28 -6.93 23.20 3.80
N GLY A 29 -8.02 22.47 3.56
CA GLY A 29 -8.02 21.01 3.42
C GLY A 29 -7.87 20.58 1.97
N GLU A 30 -6.88 21.12 1.26
CA GLU A 30 -6.29 20.44 0.11
C GLU A 30 -5.93 18.99 0.53
N GLY A 31 -6.82 18.03 0.29
CA GLY A 31 -6.50 16.60 0.43
C GLY A 31 -7.32 15.73 1.38
N VAL A 32 -8.54 16.12 1.77
CA VAL A 32 -9.55 15.20 2.37
C VAL A 32 -10.77 15.18 1.45
N VAL A 33 -10.73 14.61 0.24
CA VAL A 33 -10.95 13.19 -0.12
C VAL A 33 -10.47 13.06 -1.59
N PRO A 34 -9.51 12.17 -1.96
CA PRO A 34 -9.64 10.72 -1.84
C PRO A 34 -8.37 10.05 -1.30
N LYS A 35 -7.96 10.36 -0.06
CA LYS A 35 -6.96 9.54 0.63
C LYS A 35 -7.47 8.14 0.96
N ALA A 36 -8.78 7.88 1.00
CA ALA A 36 -9.29 6.54 1.29
C ALA A 36 -8.95 5.50 0.20
N ILE A 37 -8.89 5.90 -1.08
CA ILE A 37 -8.56 5.00 -2.21
C ILE A 37 -7.04 4.88 -2.42
N GLN A 38 -6.30 5.96 -2.18
CA GLN A 38 -4.83 5.92 -2.22
C GLN A 38 -4.24 5.24 -0.97
N SER A 39 -4.87 5.42 0.18
CA SER A 39 -4.52 4.76 1.44
C SER A 39 -4.73 3.26 1.38
N SER A 40 -5.72 2.73 0.64
CA SER A 40 -5.90 1.27 0.60
C SER A 40 -4.77 0.59 -0.17
N LYS A 41 -4.36 1.13 -1.32
CA LYS A 41 -3.20 0.63 -2.08
C LYS A 41 -1.87 0.88 -1.36
N GLN A 42 -1.70 2.06 -0.76
CA GLN A 42 -0.52 2.34 0.06
C GLN A 42 -0.46 1.48 1.32
N ASN A 43 -1.60 1.14 1.91
CA ASN A 43 -1.66 0.26 3.06
C ASN A 43 -1.37 -1.19 2.65
N GLU A 44 -1.86 -1.64 1.49
CA GLU A 44 -1.55 -2.97 0.94
C GLU A 44 -0.04 -3.12 0.72
N ILE A 45 0.61 -2.18 0.02
CA ILE A 45 2.05 -2.28 -0.20
C ILE A 45 2.85 -2.19 1.09
N LEU A 46 2.45 -1.32 2.03
CA LEU A 46 3.13 -1.21 3.32
C LEU A 46 3.04 -2.52 4.12
N GLN A 47 1.91 -3.23 4.06
CA GLN A 47 1.78 -4.55 4.68
C GLN A 47 2.77 -5.54 4.07
N TYR A 48 2.85 -5.60 2.74
CA TYR A 48 3.79 -6.48 2.06
C TYR A 48 5.26 -6.10 2.33
N GLN A 49 5.61 -4.82 2.33
CA GLN A 49 6.96 -4.34 2.68
C GLN A 49 7.35 -4.75 4.10
N ASN A 50 6.45 -4.60 5.07
CA ASN A 50 6.71 -5.05 6.44
C ASN A 50 6.95 -6.57 6.50
N SER A 51 6.16 -7.37 5.77
CA SER A 51 6.39 -8.82 5.67
C SER A 51 7.74 -9.15 5.04
N VAL A 52 8.12 -8.46 3.97
CA VAL A 52 9.41 -8.64 3.28
C VAL A 52 10.58 -8.29 4.20
N GLU A 53 10.50 -7.21 4.97
CA GLU A 53 11.54 -6.84 5.95
C GLU A 53 11.69 -7.91 7.05
N VAL A 54 10.59 -8.46 7.55
CA VAL A 54 10.63 -9.56 8.54
C VAL A 54 11.24 -10.82 7.93
N ILE A 55 10.83 -11.20 6.72
CA ILE A 55 11.40 -12.33 5.99
C ILE A 55 12.90 -12.14 5.82
N LYS A 56 13.33 -10.99 5.28
CA LYS A 56 14.76 -10.69 5.09
C LYS A 56 15.52 -10.80 6.42
N SER A 57 15.02 -10.19 7.49
CA SER A 57 15.66 -10.25 8.80
C SER A 57 15.85 -11.69 9.31
N ASN A 58 14.84 -12.56 9.13
CA ASN A 58 14.94 -13.98 9.51
C ASN A 58 15.97 -14.74 8.65
N TYR A 59 16.03 -14.45 7.35
CA TYR A 59 16.99 -15.07 6.43
C TYR A 59 18.42 -14.52 6.60
N GLU A 60 18.58 -13.27 7.03
CA GLU A 60 19.87 -12.70 7.41
C GLU A 60 20.36 -13.31 8.74
N ALA A 61 19.47 -13.51 9.71
CA ALA A 61 19.79 -14.15 10.98
C ALA A 61 20.27 -15.61 10.83
N THR A 62 19.88 -16.27 9.75
CA THR A 62 20.30 -17.62 9.38
C THR A 62 21.40 -17.65 8.33
N GLU A 63 21.98 -16.48 7.99
CA GLU A 63 22.99 -16.26 6.92
C GLU A 63 22.54 -16.69 5.50
N SER A 64 21.32 -17.19 5.35
CA SER A 64 20.78 -17.73 4.10
C SER A 64 20.53 -16.65 3.06
N TRP A 65 20.24 -15.41 3.48
CA TRP A 65 20.01 -14.29 2.57
C TRP A 65 21.17 -14.08 1.58
N ASN A 66 22.41 -14.12 2.05
CA ASN A 66 23.57 -13.87 1.20
C ASN A 66 23.78 -14.94 0.12
N PHE A 67 23.35 -16.18 0.38
CA PHE A 67 23.39 -17.27 -0.60
C PHE A 67 22.24 -17.17 -1.60
N LEU A 68 21.07 -16.76 -1.12
CA LEU A 68 19.82 -16.78 -1.88
C LEU A 68 19.56 -15.49 -2.67
N LYS A 69 20.23 -14.38 -2.33
CA LYS A 69 19.94 -13.06 -2.93
C LYS A 69 20.12 -12.99 -4.45
N ASN A 70 20.98 -13.84 -5.01
CA ASN A 70 21.23 -13.92 -6.46
C ASN A 70 20.33 -14.95 -7.16
N GLU A 71 19.61 -15.76 -6.39
CA GLU A 71 18.66 -16.73 -6.96
C GLU A 71 17.48 -15.99 -7.58
N THR A 72 16.97 -16.55 -8.68
CA THR A 72 15.86 -15.96 -9.44
C THR A 72 14.53 -16.46 -8.89
N ILE A 73 13.65 -15.53 -8.56
CA ILE A 73 12.22 -15.78 -8.36
C ILE A 73 11.59 -15.85 -9.74
N SER A 74 10.88 -16.93 -10.05
CA SER A 74 10.14 -17.07 -11.31
C SER A 74 8.71 -17.49 -11.04
N CYS A 75 7.76 -16.60 -11.34
CA CYS A 75 6.34 -16.83 -11.17
C CYS A 75 5.64 -16.82 -12.53
N SER A 76 4.85 -17.85 -12.80
CA SER A 76 3.94 -17.93 -13.95
C SER A 76 2.87 -18.98 -13.68
N ASN A 77 1.69 -18.82 -14.31
CA ASN A 77 0.62 -19.82 -14.29
C ASN A 77 0.25 -20.33 -12.88
N SER A 78 0.02 -19.43 -11.92
CA SER A 78 -0.28 -19.79 -10.52
C SER A 78 0.83 -20.54 -9.79
N GLN A 79 2.08 -20.46 -10.23
CA GLN A 79 3.21 -21.10 -9.58
C GLN A 79 4.38 -20.14 -9.48
N CYS A 80 5.07 -20.15 -8.34
CA CYS A 80 6.32 -19.43 -8.13
C CYS A 80 7.42 -20.42 -7.77
N THR A 81 8.54 -20.33 -8.47
CA THR A 81 9.74 -21.14 -8.23
C THR A 81 10.85 -20.26 -7.69
N PHE A 82 11.53 -20.74 -6.66
CA PHE A 82 12.69 -20.10 -6.06
C PHE A 82 13.59 -21.15 -5.41
N ASN A 83 14.90 -21.04 -5.62
CA ASN A 83 15.89 -21.97 -5.04
C ASN A 83 15.55 -23.47 -5.29
N GLY A 84 15.04 -23.77 -6.49
CA GLY A 84 14.64 -25.14 -6.87
C GLY A 84 13.33 -25.65 -6.27
N GLU A 85 12.65 -24.86 -5.42
CA GLU A 85 11.35 -25.19 -4.85
C GLU A 85 10.24 -24.45 -5.61
N THR A 86 9.12 -25.12 -5.86
CA THR A 86 7.95 -24.53 -6.52
C THR A 86 6.75 -24.52 -5.58
N LYS A 87 6.17 -23.35 -5.36
CA LYS A 87 4.95 -23.12 -4.57
C LYS A 87 3.81 -22.75 -5.50
N SER A 88 2.61 -23.26 -5.22
CA SER A 88 1.39 -22.79 -5.92
C SER A 88 0.86 -21.53 -5.25
N ILE A 89 0.39 -20.58 -6.04
CA ILE A 89 -0.20 -19.32 -5.59
C ILE A 89 -1.62 -19.20 -6.12
N ASP A 90 -2.50 -18.57 -5.35
CA ASP A 90 -3.89 -18.31 -5.74
C ASP A 90 -4.01 -17.04 -6.60
N ASP A 91 -3.17 -16.94 -7.63
CA ASP A 91 -3.23 -15.89 -8.66
C ASP A 91 -2.73 -16.45 -10.00
N SER A 92 -3.66 -16.64 -10.93
CA SER A 92 -3.38 -17.19 -12.27
C SER A 92 -2.85 -16.18 -13.27
N THR A 93 -2.95 -14.89 -12.94
CA THR A 93 -2.52 -13.79 -13.80
C THR A 93 -1.16 -13.23 -13.39
N PHE A 94 -0.72 -13.54 -12.17
CA PHE A 94 0.58 -13.11 -11.67
C PHE A 94 1.74 -13.71 -12.45
N SER A 95 2.60 -12.83 -12.96
CA SER A 95 3.82 -13.18 -13.67
C SER A 95 4.95 -12.29 -13.17
N TYR A 96 6.04 -12.90 -12.75
CA TYR A 96 7.19 -12.18 -12.18
C TYR A 96 8.48 -12.93 -12.46
N SER A 97 9.57 -12.22 -12.77
CA SER A 97 10.88 -12.84 -12.92
C SER A 97 11.97 -11.85 -12.58
N ASP A 98 12.66 -12.06 -11.46
CA ASP A 98 13.80 -11.24 -11.05
C ASP A 98 14.64 -11.95 -9.99
N THR A 99 15.84 -11.44 -9.70
CA THR A 99 16.62 -11.93 -8.55
C THR A 99 15.99 -11.49 -7.23
N LEU A 100 16.20 -12.26 -6.16
CA LEU A 100 15.70 -11.90 -4.83
C LEU A 100 16.19 -10.52 -4.37
N GLU A 101 17.45 -10.17 -4.63
CA GLU A 101 18.02 -8.87 -4.29
C GLU A 101 17.31 -7.73 -5.05
N ASN A 102 17.07 -7.91 -6.35
CA ASN A 102 16.42 -6.88 -7.15
C ASN A 102 14.93 -6.75 -6.81
N ALA A 103 14.24 -7.88 -6.59
CA ALA A 103 12.88 -7.88 -6.09
C ALA A 103 12.77 -7.15 -4.76
N TYR A 104 13.72 -7.37 -3.84
CA TYR A 104 13.76 -6.67 -2.56
C TYR A 104 13.94 -5.17 -2.75
N ASN A 105 14.91 -4.75 -3.58
CA ASN A 105 15.17 -3.34 -3.83
C ASN A 105 13.95 -2.62 -4.45
N LYS A 106 13.30 -3.26 -5.43
CA LYS A 106 12.07 -2.74 -6.05
C LYS A 106 10.92 -2.66 -5.06
N CYS A 107 10.76 -3.68 -4.23
CA CYS A 107 9.74 -3.69 -3.18
C CYS A 107 9.93 -2.53 -2.18
N ILE A 108 11.13 -2.39 -1.61
CA ILE A 108 11.40 -1.46 -0.51
C ILE A 108 11.64 -0.03 -0.98
N TYR A 109 12.39 0.17 -2.06
CA TYR A 109 12.82 1.51 -2.50
C TYR A 109 11.98 2.08 -3.64
N GLU A 110 11.41 1.22 -4.49
CA GLU A 110 10.61 1.65 -5.65
C GLU A 110 9.10 1.53 -5.42
N ASN A 111 8.68 0.92 -4.30
CA ASN A 111 7.27 0.65 -3.99
C ASN A 111 6.60 -0.20 -5.08
N ASP A 112 7.31 -1.20 -5.59
CA ASP A 112 6.77 -2.17 -6.54
C ASP A 112 6.04 -3.31 -5.80
N LEU A 113 4.71 -3.29 -5.87
CA LEU A 113 3.85 -4.25 -5.17
C LEU A 113 4.07 -5.70 -5.66
N ASP A 114 4.28 -5.89 -6.96
CA ASP A 114 4.46 -7.22 -7.54
C ASP A 114 5.76 -7.86 -7.07
N SER A 115 6.83 -7.07 -6.95
CA SER A 115 8.09 -7.51 -6.34
C SER A 115 7.91 -7.90 -4.87
N CYS A 116 7.14 -7.13 -4.09
CA CYS A 116 6.87 -7.52 -2.70
C CYS A 116 6.05 -8.81 -2.61
N LYS A 117 5.03 -8.96 -3.47
CA LYS A 117 4.20 -10.17 -3.55
C LYS A 117 5.01 -11.38 -3.94
N ALA A 118 5.88 -11.27 -4.94
CA ALA A 118 6.77 -12.33 -5.38
C ALA A 118 7.63 -12.88 -4.23
N ILE A 119 8.24 -11.99 -3.43
CA ILE A 119 9.04 -12.40 -2.26
C ILE A 119 8.17 -13.12 -1.23
N VAL A 120 7.00 -12.58 -0.90
CA VAL A 120 6.09 -13.23 0.07
C VAL A 120 5.59 -14.58 -0.45
N TYR A 121 5.34 -14.73 -1.74
CA TYR A 121 4.91 -16.02 -2.30
C TYR A 121 5.97 -17.10 -2.24
N VAL A 122 7.25 -16.75 -2.40
CA VAL A 122 8.33 -17.75 -2.38
C VAL A 122 8.92 -17.97 -1.00
N LEU A 123 9.01 -16.94 -0.16
CA LEU A 123 9.67 -16.97 1.15
C LEU A 123 8.73 -16.76 2.33
N GLY A 124 7.48 -16.38 2.10
CA GLY A 124 6.44 -16.42 3.12
C GLY A 124 6.05 -17.85 3.47
N ASP A 125 5.53 -18.00 4.69
CA ASP A 125 4.92 -19.22 5.22
C ASP A 125 3.54 -19.50 4.60
#